data_AF-A0A8T8LMM6-F1
#
_entry.id   AF-A0A8T8LMM6-F1
#
_cell.length_a   1.000
_cell.length_b   1.000
_cell.length_c   1.000
_cell.angle_alpha   90.00
_cell.angle_beta   90.00
_cell.angle_gamma   90.00
#
_symmetry.space_group_name_H-M   'P 1'
#
loop_
_entity.id
_entity.type
_entity.pdbx_description
1 polymer ?
#
loop_
_entity_poly.entity_id
_entity_poly.type
_entity_poly.pdbx_seq_one_letter_code
_entity_poly.pdbx_strand_id
1 'polypeptide(L)'
;MSDDTRFEPTDRSEYDLVRAANVIVPLSPLRKARVCGALALLGALAAPVVATLPAAVRDAAFSGPPLATPLGVAAVVLAGTVAAGLAGLGLVALHRRLARGPEPTDDAVWSFLAIEDALTGIGFVTGGLGVGVGLSLLASGHWGVDALDALRRNGVEPYLSVSTVPVTPRLTSAVGLVAGLAVLAATVVAVDRE
;
A
#
# COMPACT_ATOMS: atom_id res chain seq x y z
N MET A 1 27.26 -39.21 -13.72
CA MET A 1 27.06 -38.21 -12.65
C MET A 1 26.68 -36.90 -13.33
N SER A 2 25.38 -36.71 -13.56
CA SER A 2 24.75 -35.43 -13.90
C SER A 2 23.38 -35.47 -13.22
N ASP A 3 23.20 -34.54 -12.30
CA ASP A 3 22.12 -34.45 -11.35
C ASP A 3 20.89 -33.84 -12.05
N ASP A 4 19.98 -34.70 -12.51
CA ASP A 4 18.75 -34.33 -13.23
C ASP A 4 17.49 -34.61 -12.38
N THR A 5 17.56 -34.37 -11.07
CA THR A 5 16.37 -34.26 -10.20
C THR A 5 15.75 -32.87 -10.30
N ARG A 6 15.33 -32.47 -11.51
CA ARG A 6 14.70 -31.17 -11.77
C ARG A 6 13.18 -31.32 -11.79
N PHE A 7 12.60 -31.25 -10.58
CA PHE A 7 11.18 -30.98 -10.25
C PHE A 7 10.13 -31.96 -10.79
N GLU A 8 9.60 -32.79 -9.89
CA GLU A 8 8.42 -33.62 -10.12
C GLU A 8 7.16 -32.72 -10.24
N PRO A 9 6.39 -32.75 -11.34
CA PRO A 9 5.22 -31.89 -11.55
C PRO A 9 4.03 -32.20 -10.62
N THR A 10 4.10 -33.29 -9.86
CA THR A 10 3.02 -33.85 -9.04
C THR A 10 2.88 -33.20 -7.65
N ASP A 11 3.82 -32.33 -7.26
CA ASP A 11 3.80 -31.65 -5.95
C ASP A 11 3.17 -30.25 -5.98
N ARG A 12 2.54 -29.84 -7.09
CA ARG A 12 1.84 -28.55 -7.16
C ARG A 12 0.36 -28.72 -6.89
N SER A 13 -0.14 -27.95 -5.93
CA SER A 13 -1.58 -27.89 -5.65
C SER A 13 -2.37 -27.48 -6.90
N GLU A 14 -3.59 -27.98 -7.04
CA GLU A 14 -4.50 -27.63 -8.14
C GLU A 14 -4.72 -26.11 -8.22
N TYR A 15 -4.74 -25.45 -7.05
CA TYR A 15 -4.73 -24.01 -6.92
C TYR A 15 -3.50 -23.36 -7.57
N ASP A 16 -2.29 -23.87 -7.36
CA ASP A 16 -1.06 -23.31 -7.97
C ASP A 16 -1.05 -23.44 -9.49
N LEU A 17 -1.64 -24.52 -10.02
CA LEU A 17 -1.73 -24.76 -11.46
C LEU A 17 -2.75 -23.81 -12.12
N VAL A 18 -3.94 -23.67 -11.56
CA VAL A 18 -4.97 -22.74 -12.06
C VAL A 18 -4.51 -21.28 -11.92
N ARG A 19 -3.83 -20.96 -10.82
CA ARG A 19 -3.27 -19.63 -10.56
C ARG A 19 -2.14 -19.29 -11.53
N ALA A 20 -1.24 -20.23 -11.83
CA ALA A 20 -0.19 -20.00 -12.81
C ALA A 20 -0.73 -19.68 -14.22
N ALA A 21 -1.91 -20.22 -14.56
CA ALA A 21 -2.55 -19.97 -15.84
C ALA A 21 -3.38 -18.67 -15.89
N ASN A 22 -3.89 -18.18 -14.76
CA ASN A 22 -4.93 -17.13 -14.75
C ASN A 22 -4.62 -15.89 -13.91
N VAL A 23 -3.54 -15.86 -13.11
CA VAL A 23 -3.27 -14.72 -12.22
C VAL A 23 -2.70 -13.51 -12.98
N ILE A 24 -3.26 -12.32 -12.72
CA ILE A 24 -2.86 -11.06 -13.38
C ILE A 24 -1.45 -10.63 -12.97
N VAL A 25 -1.08 -10.85 -11.70
CA VAL A 25 0.25 -10.54 -11.16
C VAL A 25 0.90 -11.84 -10.70
N PRO A 26 1.93 -12.35 -11.41
CA PRO A 26 2.52 -13.67 -11.17
C PRO A 26 3.53 -13.66 -10.01
N LEU A 27 3.11 -13.13 -8.85
CA LEU A 27 3.86 -13.11 -7.59
C LEU A 27 3.09 -13.88 -6.54
N SER A 28 3.73 -14.67 -5.68
CA SER A 28 3.03 -15.40 -4.59
C SER A 28 2.19 -14.45 -3.70
N PRO A 29 1.11 -14.94 -3.07
CA PRO A 29 0.27 -14.11 -2.21
C PRO A 29 1.06 -13.40 -1.10
N LEU A 30 2.05 -14.07 -0.50
CA LEU A 30 2.98 -13.45 0.46
C LEU A 30 3.82 -12.32 -0.14
N ARG A 31 4.31 -12.48 -1.38
CA ARG A 31 5.09 -11.42 -2.03
C ARG A 31 4.22 -10.22 -2.37
N LYS A 32 2.97 -10.43 -2.80
CA LYS A 32 1.98 -9.36 -2.96
C LYS A 32 1.69 -8.67 -1.62
N ALA A 33 1.52 -9.42 -0.54
CA ALA A 33 1.32 -8.87 0.79
C ALA A 33 2.50 -8.00 1.26
N ARG A 34 3.75 -8.42 1.00
CA ARG A 34 4.94 -7.62 1.32
C ARG A 34 4.97 -6.30 0.55
N VAL A 35 4.60 -6.31 -0.73
CA VAL A 35 4.47 -5.08 -1.53
C VAL A 35 3.40 -4.16 -0.94
N CYS A 36 2.23 -4.69 -0.60
CA CYS A 36 1.19 -3.92 0.09
C CYS A 36 1.67 -3.34 1.42
N GLY A 37 2.41 -4.12 2.22
CA GLY A 37 3.02 -3.65 3.47
C GLY A 37 4.04 -2.54 3.25
N ALA A 38 4.89 -2.65 2.22
CA ALA A 38 5.83 -1.59 1.85
C ALA A 38 5.11 -0.31 1.37
N LEU A 39 4.06 -0.45 0.55
CA LEU A 39 3.23 0.67 0.11
C LEU A 39 2.54 1.37 1.28
N ALA A 40 1.98 0.62 2.23
CA ALA A 40 1.41 1.18 3.46
C ALA A 40 2.49 1.89 4.29
N LEU A 41 3.70 1.31 4.38
CA LEU A 41 4.83 1.90 5.09
C LEU A 41 5.30 3.21 4.45
N LEU A 42 5.21 3.37 3.13
CA LEU A 42 5.50 4.65 2.47
C LEU A 42 4.59 5.78 2.96
N GLY A 43 3.36 5.47 3.37
CA GLY A 43 2.47 6.44 4.04
C GLY A 43 3.11 7.09 5.29
N ALA A 44 4.07 6.41 5.93
CA ALA A 44 4.88 6.95 7.03
C ALA A 44 5.69 8.20 6.65
N LEU A 45 5.93 8.44 5.36
CA LEU A 45 6.69 9.57 4.85
C LEU A 45 5.90 10.89 4.80
N ALA A 46 4.58 10.89 5.01
CA ALA A 46 3.77 12.10 4.93
C ALA A 46 4.27 13.23 5.85
N ALA A 47 4.44 12.97 7.15
CA ALA A 47 4.98 13.92 8.11
C ALA A 47 6.45 14.30 7.82
N PRO A 48 7.39 13.37 7.58
CA PRO A 48 8.75 13.73 7.16
C PRO A 48 8.79 14.68 5.97
N VAL A 49 8.04 14.38 4.90
CA VAL A 49 7.97 15.23 3.70
C VAL A 49 7.46 16.62 4.04
N VAL A 50 6.39 16.73 4.84
CA VAL A 50 5.86 18.04 5.25
C VAL A 50 6.81 18.76 6.22
N ALA A 51 7.54 18.04 7.07
CA ALA A 51 8.48 18.60 8.03
C ALA A 51 9.70 19.23 7.34
N THR A 52 10.13 18.66 6.22
CA THR A 52 11.30 19.11 5.45
C THR A 52 11.00 20.18 4.41
N LEU A 53 9.75 20.67 4.35
CA LEU A 53 9.37 21.69 3.37
C LEU A 53 10.23 22.96 3.51
N PRO A 54 10.64 23.57 2.38
CA PRO A 54 11.34 24.85 2.38
C PRO A 54 10.57 25.94 3.15
N ALA A 55 11.28 26.81 3.87
CA ALA A 55 10.66 27.88 4.68
C ALA A 55 9.68 28.75 3.87
N ALA A 56 10.09 29.20 2.68
CA ALA A 56 9.25 30.00 1.79
C ALA A 56 7.92 29.32 1.44
N VAL A 57 7.90 28.00 1.28
CA VAL A 57 6.67 27.25 0.98
C VAL A 57 5.82 27.08 2.23
N ARG A 58 6.44 26.88 3.41
CA ARG A 58 5.71 26.82 4.68
C ARG A 58 4.99 28.13 4.95
N ASP A 59 5.68 29.25 4.78
CA ASP A 59 5.13 30.59 5.01
C ASP A 59 4.02 30.94 4.01
N ALA A 60 4.14 30.47 2.76
CA ALA A 60 3.15 30.72 1.71
C ALA A 60 1.91 29.79 1.77
N ALA A 61 2.06 28.58 2.32
CA ALA A 61 1.01 27.55 2.27
C ALA A 61 0.32 27.29 3.62
N PHE A 62 0.92 27.71 4.75
CA PHE A 62 0.40 27.39 6.08
C PHE A 62 0.33 28.62 6.98
N SER A 63 -0.78 28.78 7.70
CA SER A 63 -0.96 29.81 8.74
C SER A 63 -0.57 29.33 10.15
N GLY A 64 -0.14 28.08 10.28
CA GLY A 64 0.15 27.42 11.56
C GLY A 64 1.09 26.22 11.37
N PRO A 65 1.26 25.36 12.39
CA PRO A 65 2.21 24.25 12.34
C PRO A 65 1.85 23.23 11.24
N PRO A 66 2.66 23.07 10.17
CA PRO A 66 2.29 22.28 8.98
C PRO A 66 1.95 20.82 9.27
N LEU A 67 2.59 20.24 10.28
CA LEU A 67 2.40 18.85 10.68
C LEU A 67 1.09 18.56 11.40
N ALA A 68 0.44 19.59 11.96
CA ALA A 68 -0.82 19.47 12.68
C ALA A 68 -2.00 20.04 11.89
N THR A 69 -1.74 20.69 10.76
CA THR A 69 -2.80 21.17 9.86
C THR A 69 -3.49 19.98 9.18
N PRO A 70 -4.83 19.90 9.19
CA PRO A 70 -5.55 18.85 8.48
C PRO A 70 -5.52 19.13 6.98
N LEU A 71 -5.00 18.20 6.18
CA LEU A 71 -4.80 18.38 4.74
C LEU A 71 -5.63 17.39 3.94
N GLY A 72 -6.27 17.86 2.87
CA GLY A 72 -7.02 16.99 1.96
C GLY A 72 -6.13 15.90 1.35
N VAL A 73 -4.91 16.25 0.92
CA VAL A 73 -3.95 15.28 0.39
C VAL A 73 -3.49 14.26 1.44
N ALA A 74 -3.36 14.66 2.71
CA ALA A 74 -3.03 13.72 3.79
C ALA A 74 -4.14 12.68 4.00
N ALA A 75 -5.41 13.06 3.78
CA ALA A 75 -6.54 12.12 3.77
C ALA A 75 -6.48 11.13 2.61
N VAL A 76 -6.07 11.57 1.41
CA VAL A 76 -5.88 10.68 0.25
C VAL A 76 -4.76 9.67 0.52
N VAL A 77 -3.62 10.12 1.05
CA VAL A 77 -2.51 9.22 1.44
C VAL A 77 -2.97 8.25 2.51
N LEU A 78 -3.74 8.70 3.51
CA LEU A 78 -4.28 7.84 4.56
C LEU A 78 -5.21 6.76 3.98
N ALA A 79 -6.13 7.14 3.08
CA ALA A 79 -7.04 6.19 2.44
C ALA A 79 -6.28 5.13 1.63
N GLY A 80 -5.27 5.55 0.84
CA GLY A 80 -4.40 4.64 0.12
C GLY A 80 -3.60 3.72 1.05
N THR A 81 -3.07 4.27 2.15
CA THR A 81 -2.32 3.53 3.17
C THR A 81 -3.19 2.44 3.81
N VAL A 82 -4.43 2.77 4.18
CA VAL A 82 -5.38 1.83 4.78
C VAL A 82 -5.79 0.76 3.76
N ALA A 83 -6.06 1.13 2.51
CA ALA A 83 -6.36 0.19 1.44
C ALA A 83 -5.22 -0.81 1.23
N ALA A 84 -3.97 -0.33 1.14
CA ALA A 84 -2.78 -1.17 1.03
C ALA A 84 -2.61 -2.07 2.27
N GLY A 85 -2.75 -1.52 3.48
CA GLY A 85 -2.62 -2.28 4.72
C GLY A 85 -3.63 -3.41 4.85
N LEU A 86 -4.91 -3.11 4.63
CA LEU A 86 -5.99 -4.10 4.68
C LEU A 86 -5.86 -5.17 3.58
N ALA A 87 -5.51 -4.77 2.36
CA ALA A 87 -5.22 -5.69 1.27
C ALA A 87 -4.06 -6.65 1.62
N GLY A 88 -2.97 -6.10 2.19
CA GLY A 88 -1.82 -6.88 2.62
C GLY A 88 -2.17 -7.90 3.71
N LEU A 89 -2.93 -7.50 4.73
CA LEU A 89 -3.41 -8.42 5.77
C LEU A 89 -4.35 -9.49 5.20
N GLY A 90 -5.23 -9.12 4.28
CA GLY A 90 -6.11 -10.05 3.57
C GLY A 90 -5.32 -11.11 2.79
N LEU A 91 -4.25 -10.70 2.09
CA LEU A 91 -3.38 -11.62 1.36
C LEU A 91 -2.60 -12.55 2.28
N VAL A 92 -2.15 -12.08 3.46
CA VAL A 92 -1.55 -12.95 4.48
C VAL A 92 -2.56 -13.95 5.03
N ALA A 93 -3.80 -13.51 5.30
CA ALA A 93 -4.85 -14.39 5.78
C ALA A 93 -5.22 -15.44 4.74
N LEU A 94 -5.29 -15.05 3.46
CA LEU A 94 -5.50 -15.95 2.33
C LEU A 94 -4.39 -17.01 2.24
N HIS A 95 -3.12 -16.58 2.29
CA HIS A 95 -1.97 -17.48 2.28
C HIS A 95 -2.04 -18.50 3.42
N ARG A 96 -2.30 -18.04 4.65
CA ARG A 96 -2.44 -18.92 5.82
C ARG A 96 -3.60 -19.92 5.68
N ARG A 97 -4.70 -19.52 5.04
CA ARG A 97 -5.84 -20.40 4.78
C ARG A 97 -5.49 -21.48 3.77
N LEU A 98 -4.75 -21.14 2.72
CA LEU A 98 -4.30 -22.10 1.71
C LEU A 98 -3.24 -23.06 2.27
N ALA A 99 -2.32 -22.57 3.10
CA ALA A 99 -1.26 -23.39 3.69
C ALA A 99 -1.73 -24.36 4.80
N ARG A 100 -2.84 -24.06 5.49
CA ARG A 100 -3.35 -24.88 6.63
C ARG A 100 -4.66 -25.60 6.36
N GLY A 101 -5.39 -25.20 5.32
CA GLY A 101 -6.69 -25.76 4.99
C GLY A 101 -6.57 -27.02 4.12
N PRO A 102 -7.61 -27.86 4.08
CA PRO A 102 -7.73 -28.86 3.02
C PRO A 102 -7.69 -28.17 1.66
N GLU A 103 -7.13 -28.86 0.67
CA GLU A 103 -6.98 -28.33 -0.69
C GLU A 103 -8.34 -27.86 -1.25
N PRO A 104 -8.43 -26.66 -1.85
CA PRO A 104 -9.70 -26.14 -2.35
C PRO A 104 -10.25 -27.03 -3.48
N THR A 105 -11.51 -27.46 -3.36
CA THR A 105 -12.26 -28.07 -4.48
C THR A 105 -12.53 -27.04 -5.59
N ASP A 106 -12.75 -27.48 -6.83
CA ASP A 106 -12.93 -26.65 -8.05
C ASP A 106 -13.63 -25.29 -7.88
N ASP A 107 -14.85 -25.26 -7.33
CA ASP A 107 -15.61 -23.99 -7.14
C ASP A 107 -14.95 -23.02 -6.14
N ALA A 108 -14.23 -23.56 -5.15
CA ALA A 108 -13.53 -22.76 -4.15
C ALA A 108 -12.25 -22.13 -4.73
N VAL A 109 -11.57 -22.80 -5.67
CA VAL A 109 -10.37 -22.29 -6.35
C VAL A 109 -10.65 -20.94 -7.03
N TRP A 110 -11.74 -20.86 -7.79
CA TRP A 110 -12.14 -19.62 -8.47
C TRP A 110 -12.47 -18.48 -7.51
N SER A 111 -13.13 -18.81 -6.40
CA SER A 111 -13.42 -17.83 -5.35
C SER A 111 -12.15 -17.28 -4.70
N PHE A 112 -11.16 -18.15 -4.44
CA PHE A 112 -9.88 -17.74 -3.89
C PHE A 112 -9.08 -16.86 -4.85
N LEU A 113 -9.08 -17.19 -6.14
CA LEU A 113 -8.43 -16.40 -7.16
C LEU A 113 -9.07 -15.00 -7.28
N ALA A 114 -10.40 -14.93 -7.28
CA ALA A 114 -11.13 -13.67 -7.30
C ALA A 114 -10.82 -12.80 -6.07
N ILE A 115 -10.72 -13.40 -4.88
CA ILE A 115 -10.31 -12.69 -3.66
C ILE A 115 -8.87 -12.18 -3.78
N GLU A 116 -7.94 -13.02 -4.25
CA GLU A 116 -6.55 -12.63 -4.44
C GLU A 116 -6.42 -11.44 -5.40
N ASP A 117 -7.12 -11.48 -6.53
CA ASP A 117 -7.09 -10.41 -7.53
C ASP A 117 -7.76 -9.14 -7.03
N ALA A 118 -8.89 -9.25 -6.32
CA ALA A 118 -9.54 -8.09 -5.71
C ALA A 118 -8.63 -7.41 -4.67
N LEU A 119 -8.00 -8.20 -3.79
CA LEU A 119 -7.04 -7.68 -2.81
C LEU A 119 -5.82 -7.07 -3.48
N THR A 120 -5.31 -7.69 -4.55
CA THR A 120 -4.19 -7.15 -5.33
C THR A 120 -4.56 -5.82 -5.98
N GLY A 121 -5.74 -5.72 -6.60
CA GLY A 121 -6.24 -4.49 -7.21
C GLY A 121 -6.40 -3.37 -6.19
N ILE A 122 -7.03 -3.64 -5.05
CA ILE A 122 -7.20 -2.67 -3.96
C ILE A 122 -5.84 -2.21 -3.43
N GLY A 123 -4.93 -3.14 -3.15
CA GLY A 123 -3.63 -2.82 -2.58
C GLY A 123 -2.72 -2.06 -3.54
N PHE A 124 -2.61 -2.53 -4.79
CA PHE A 124 -1.65 -1.99 -5.76
C PHE A 124 -2.20 -0.76 -6.47
N VAL A 125 -3.46 -0.80 -6.92
CA VAL A 125 -4.05 0.31 -7.67
C VAL A 125 -4.55 1.38 -6.71
N THR A 126 -5.52 1.06 -5.86
CA THR A 126 -6.09 2.07 -4.94
C THR A 126 -5.07 2.52 -3.91
N GLY A 127 -4.37 1.56 -3.28
CA GLY A 127 -3.34 1.86 -2.30
C GLY A 127 -2.13 2.56 -2.91
N GLY A 128 -1.58 2.01 -4.00
CA GLY A 128 -0.42 2.58 -4.68
C GLY A 128 -0.67 3.97 -5.27
N LEU A 129 -1.83 4.21 -5.91
CA LEU A 129 -2.18 5.54 -6.40
C LEU A 129 -2.40 6.53 -5.25
N GLY A 130 -3.15 6.15 -4.22
CA GLY A 130 -3.42 7.04 -3.09
C GLY A 130 -2.15 7.47 -2.36
N VAL A 131 -1.25 6.52 -2.09
CA VAL A 131 0.04 6.81 -1.44
C VAL A 131 1.00 7.53 -2.40
N GLY A 132 1.18 7.01 -3.61
CA GLY A 132 2.15 7.53 -4.58
C GLY A 132 1.81 8.94 -5.06
N VAL A 133 0.57 9.16 -5.51
CA VAL A 133 0.11 10.48 -5.96
C VAL A 133 0.07 11.45 -4.78
N GLY A 134 -0.48 11.02 -3.64
CA GLY A 134 -0.60 11.89 -2.48
C GLY A 134 0.76 12.33 -1.91
N LEU A 135 1.72 11.40 -1.79
CA LEU A 135 3.08 11.76 -1.36
C LEU A 135 3.80 12.64 -2.39
N SER A 136 3.59 12.41 -3.69
CA SER A 136 4.18 13.25 -4.74
C SER A 136 3.65 14.68 -4.68
N LEU A 137 2.34 14.84 -4.42
CA LEU A 137 1.73 16.16 -4.22
C LEU A 137 2.26 16.84 -2.95
N LEU A 138 2.41 16.13 -1.83
CA LEU A 138 3.04 16.69 -0.64
C LEU A 138 4.53 17.02 -0.88
N ALA A 139 5.22 16.22 -1.68
CA ALA A 139 6.62 16.45 -2.02
C ALA A 139 6.79 17.63 -2.97
N SER A 140 5.74 18.03 -3.70
CA SER A 140 5.83 19.07 -4.73
C SER A 140 6.27 20.42 -4.18
N GLY A 141 6.08 20.68 -2.88
CA GLY A 141 6.60 21.89 -2.24
C GLY A 141 8.13 21.96 -2.22
N HIS A 142 8.85 20.86 -2.40
CA HIS A 142 10.31 20.88 -2.52
C HIS A 142 10.78 21.43 -3.87
N TRP A 143 9.89 21.55 -4.87
CA TRP A 143 10.19 22.22 -6.14
C TRP A 143 10.02 23.75 -6.07
N GLY A 144 9.60 24.28 -4.92
CA GLY A 144 9.48 25.72 -4.67
C GLY A 144 8.07 26.29 -4.87
N VAL A 145 7.95 27.59 -4.62
CA VAL A 145 6.65 28.30 -4.63
C VAL A 145 6.08 28.41 -6.04
N ASP A 146 6.92 28.65 -7.05
CA ASP A 146 6.47 28.76 -8.45
C ASP A 146 5.82 27.47 -8.96
N ALA A 147 6.38 26.32 -8.56
CA ALA A 147 5.82 25.01 -8.88
C ALA A 147 4.46 24.82 -8.19
N LEU A 148 4.35 25.21 -6.92
CA LEU A 148 3.08 25.18 -6.19
C LEU A 148 2.02 26.04 -6.89
N ASP A 149 2.37 27.26 -7.28
CA ASP A 149 1.45 28.16 -7.98
C ASP A 149 1.06 27.63 -9.37
N ALA A 150 1.95 26.90 -10.06
CA ALA A 150 1.59 26.20 -11.28
C ALA A 150 0.57 25.08 -11.04
N LEU A 151 0.70 24.31 -9.96
CA LEU A 151 -0.30 23.31 -9.58
C LEU A 151 -1.66 23.97 -9.26
N ARG A 152 -1.64 25.08 -8.50
CA ARG A 152 -2.85 25.83 -8.13
C ARG A 152 -3.59 26.37 -9.36
N ARG A 153 -2.85 26.90 -10.34
CA ARG A 153 -3.43 27.35 -11.62
C ARG A 153 -4.13 26.23 -12.39
N ASN A 154 -3.70 24.98 -12.19
CA ASN A 154 -4.33 23.78 -12.76
C ASN A 154 -5.43 23.19 -11.85
N GLY A 155 -5.83 23.90 -10.79
CA GLY A 155 -6.87 23.47 -9.84
C GLY A 155 -6.40 22.44 -8.82
N VAL A 156 -5.10 22.17 -8.72
CA VAL A 156 -4.54 21.24 -7.72
C VAL A 156 -4.01 22.04 -6.54
N GLU A 157 -4.53 21.77 -5.35
CA GLU A 157 -4.19 22.49 -4.13
C GLU A 157 -3.57 21.53 -3.08
N PRO A 158 -2.25 21.24 -3.17
CA PRO A 158 -1.61 20.18 -2.38
C PRO A 158 -1.73 20.34 -0.86
N TYR A 159 -1.81 21.58 -0.39
CA TYR A 159 -1.86 21.92 1.03
C TYR A 159 -3.20 22.52 1.43
N LEU A 160 -4.27 22.24 0.67
CA LEU A 160 -5.61 22.67 1.03
C LEU A 160 -5.99 22.12 2.40
N SER A 161 -6.25 23.04 3.33
CA SER A 161 -6.74 22.69 4.65
C SER A 161 -8.22 22.30 4.57
N VAL A 162 -8.54 21.08 4.99
CA VAL A 162 -9.91 20.55 4.95
C VAL A 162 -10.33 20.22 6.39
N SER A 163 -11.23 21.02 6.96
CA SER A 163 -11.64 20.90 8.36
C SER A 163 -12.64 19.76 8.62
N THR A 164 -13.31 19.25 7.59
CA THR A 164 -14.34 18.21 7.71
C THR A 164 -13.78 16.84 8.06
N VAL A 165 -12.51 16.57 7.71
CA VAL A 165 -11.82 15.33 8.08
C VAL A 165 -10.49 15.73 8.73
N PRO A 166 -10.31 15.54 10.05
CA PRO A 166 -9.13 16.01 10.78
C PRO A 166 -7.91 15.10 10.52
N VAL A 167 -7.57 14.86 9.25
CA VAL A 167 -6.41 14.05 8.85
C VAL A 167 -5.19 14.92 8.71
N THR A 168 -4.25 14.74 9.63
CA THR A 168 -2.98 15.44 9.62
C THR A 168 -1.86 14.58 9.02
N PRO A 169 -0.78 15.19 8.50
CA PRO A 169 0.40 14.45 8.07
C PRO A 169 0.95 13.52 9.17
N ARG A 170 0.90 13.96 10.44
CA ARG A 170 1.31 13.14 11.60
C ARG A 170 0.46 11.88 11.76
N LEU A 171 -0.87 12.02 11.68
CA LEU A 171 -1.78 10.89 11.79
C LEU A 171 -1.53 9.89 10.66
N THR A 172 -1.44 10.39 9.41
CA THR A 172 -1.16 9.57 8.24
C THR A 172 0.16 8.81 8.41
N SER A 173 1.20 9.49 8.91
CA SER A 173 2.48 8.83 9.14
C SER A 173 2.42 7.73 10.20
N ALA A 174 1.73 7.98 11.31
CA ALA A 174 1.56 7.00 12.37
C ALA A 174 0.81 5.75 11.86
N VAL A 175 -0.28 5.96 11.11
CA VAL A 175 -1.05 4.86 10.51
C VAL A 175 -0.21 4.10 9.49
N GLY A 176 0.54 4.79 8.62
CA GLY A 176 1.44 4.15 7.66
C GLY A 176 2.50 3.28 8.32
N LEU A 177 3.11 3.78 9.39
CA LEU A 177 4.08 3.00 10.17
C LEU A 177 3.44 1.75 10.78
N VAL A 178 2.31 1.91 11.48
CA VAL A 178 1.62 0.78 12.15
C VAL A 178 1.12 -0.24 11.14
N ALA A 179 0.41 0.20 10.09
CA ALA A 179 -0.15 -0.69 9.08
C ALA A 179 0.94 -1.41 8.29
N GLY A 180 1.98 -0.69 7.85
CA GLY A 180 3.11 -1.27 7.12
C GLY A 180 3.85 -2.31 7.94
N LEU A 181 4.22 -1.98 9.19
CA LEU A 181 4.89 -2.92 10.09
C LEU A 181 4.01 -4.11 10.46
N ALA A 182 2.71 -3.91 10.69
CA ALA A 182 1.78 -5.00 10.99
C ALA A 182 1.69 -6.01 9.84
N VAL A 183 1.58 -5.53 8.59
CA VAL A 183 1.58 -6.42 7.41
C VAL A 183 2.90 -7.15 7.29
N LEU A 184 4.03 -6.43 7.36
CA LEU A 184 5.35 -7.05 7.22
C LEU A 184 5.61 -8.10 8.32
N ALA A 185 5.32 -7.78 9.58
CA ALA A 185 5.40 -8.74 10.68
C ALA A 185 4.47 -9.94 10.46
N ALA A 186 3.25 -9.72 9.97
CA ALA A 186 2.32 -10.80 9.66
C ALA A 186 2.84 -11.73 8.55
N THR A 187 3.58 -11.19 7.56
CA THR A 187 4.25 -11.99 6.53
C THR A 187 5.41 -12.81 7.08
N VAL A 188 6.19 -12.28 8.04
CA VAL A 188 7.27 -13.03 8.69
C VAL A 188 6.69 -14.19 9.52
N VAL A 189 5.69 -13.90 10.36
CA VAL A 189 4.99 -14.92 11.17
C VAL A 189 4.28 -15.96 10.31
N ALA A 190 3.90 -15.62 9.08
CA ALA A 190 3.32 -16.58 8.14
C ALA A 190 4.36 -17.56 7.59
N VAL A 191 5.60 -17.12 7.39
CA VAL A 191 6.73 -17.96 6.92
C VAL A 191 7.29 -18.82 8.06
N ASP A 192 7.48 -18.26 9.26
CA ASP A 192 8.07 -18.99 10.40
C ASP A 192 7.18 -20.11 10.97
N ARG A 193 5.94 -20.23 10.48
CA ARG A 193 4.95 -21.25 10.93
C ARG A 193 4.65 -22.30 9.85
N GLU A 194 5.40 -22.28 8.76
CA GLU A 194 5.47 -23.38 7.78
C GLU A 194 6.54 -24.38 8.23
#